data_AF-B2A876-F1
#
_entry.id   AF-B2A876-F1
#
_cell.length_a   1.000
_cell.length_b   1.000
_cell.length_c   1.000
_cell.angle_alpha   90.00
_cell.angle_beta   90.00
_cell.angle_gamma   90.00
#
_symmetry.space_group_name_H-M   'P 1'
#
loop_
_entity.id
_entity.type
_entity.pdbx_description
1 polymer ?
#
loop_
_entity_poly.entity_id
_entity_poly.type
_entity_poly.pdbx_seq_one_letter_code
_entity_poly.pdbx_strand_id
1 'polypeptide(L)'
;MFDFSLLQVLLIIFATIAIVTHFIYDKKSWVEFHSGTQSNSEQIYQIYSFLKKNGVKCRVKDKNQPFSRMQNSQSVIVTIEIKKGEEDKANRLLSDFNS
;
A
#
# COMPACT_ATOMS: atom_id res chain seq x y z
N MET A 1 -15.36 12.67 -39.09
CA MET A 1 -14.04 12.03 -39.31
C MET A 1 -13.05 12.86 -38.53
N PHE A 2 -12.42 12.31 -37.49
CA PHE A 2 -11.46 13.08 -36.69
C PHE A 2 -10.11 13.03 -37.40
N ASP A 3 -9.75 14.10 -38.10
CA ASP A 3 -8.41 14.25 -38.69
C ASP A 3 -7.45 14.76 -37.60
N PHE A 4 -6.95 13.83 -36.81
CA PHE A 4 -5.87 14.12 -35.87
C PHE A 4 -4.55 14.25 -36.63
N SER A 5 -3.82 15.34 -36.36
CA SER A 5 -2.46 15.46 -36.90
C SER A 5 -1.55 14.41 -36.28
N LEU A 6 -0.52 13.98 -37.02
CA LEU A 6 0.44 12.98 -36.54
C LEU A 6 1.07 13.37 -35.18
N LEU A 7 1.28 14.67 -34.96
CA LEU A 7 1.78 15.20 -33.69
C LEU A 7 0.77 15.05 -32.54
N GLN A 8 -0.53 15.27 -32.79
CA GLN A 8 -1.58 15.06 -31.78
C GLN A 8 -1.67 13.58 -31.38
N VAL A 9 -1.57 12.66 -32.34
CA VAL A 9 -1.57 11.22 -32.07
C VAL A 9 -0.37 10.82 -31.20
N LEU A 10 0.83 11.31 -31.52
CA LEU A 10 2.03 11.05 -30.71
C LEU A 10 1.89 11.58 -29.28
N LEU A 11 1.37 12.80 -29.10
CA LEU A 11 1.16 13.38 -27.77
C LEU A 11 0.18 12.55 -26.93
N ILE A 12 -0.91 12.06 -27.53
CA ILE A 12 -1.88 11.20 -26.84
C ILE A 12 -1.20 9.89 -26.39
N ILE A 13 -0.37 9.29 -27.24
CA ILE A 13 0.37 8.06 -26.92
C ILE A 13 1.32 8.31 -25.74
N PHE A 14 2.12 9.39 -25.79
CA PHE A 14 3.03 9.73 -24.69
C PHE A 14 2.30 10.01 -23.38
N ALA A 15 1.20 10.76 -23.43
CA ALA A 15 0.37 11.01 -22.25
C ALA A 15 -0.17 9.70 -21.66
N THR A 16 -0.64 8.79 -22.51
CA THR A 16 -1.14 7.48 -22.09
C THR A 16 -0.05 6.63 -21.44
N ILE A 17 1.16 6.59 -22.04
CA ILE A 17 2.31 5.87 -21.47
C ILE A 17 2.71 6.46 -20.11
N ALA A 18 2.76 7.79 -19.98
CA ALA A 18 3.08 8.45 -18.72
C ALA A 18 2.07 8.10 -17.61
N ILE A 19 0.77 8.10 -17.93
CA ILE A 19 -0.29 7.72 -16.99
C ILE A 19 -0.12 6.25 -16.59
N VAL A 20 0.02 5.34 -17.55
CA VAL A 20 0.14 3.90 -17.28
C VAL A 20 1.38 3.60 -16.45
N THR A 21 2.53 4.19 -16.80
CA THR A 21 3.77 4.00 -16.03
C THR A 21 3.64 4.54 -14.61
N HIS A 22 3.07 5.73 -14.42
CA HIS A 22 2.80 6.27 -13.08
C HIS A 22 1.90 5.34 -12.25
N PHE A 23 0.82 4.82 -12.83
CA PHE A 23 -0.06 3.86 -12.15
C PHE A 23 0.63 2.55 -11.77
N ILE A 24 1.49 2.02 -12.65
CA ILE A 24 2.25 0.79 -12.38
C ILE A 24 3.27 1.03 -11.26
N TYR A 25 4.01 2.14 -11.33
CA TYR A 25 5.00 2.50 -10.31
C TYR A 25 4.34 2.73 -8.95
N ASP A 26 3.22 3.44 -8.91
CA ASP A 26 2.51 3.69 -7.66
C ASP A 26 2.05 2.37 -7.03
N LYS A 27 1.45 1.45 -7.80
CA LYS A 27 1.06 0.12 -7.29
C LYS A 27 2.24 -0.70 -6.75
N LYS A 28 3.39 -0.67 -7.43
CA LYS A 28 4.62 -1.39 -7.00
C LYS A 28 5.37 -0.70 -5.86
N SER A 29 5.03 0.55 -5.56
CA SER A 29 5.74 1.34 -4.54
C SER A 29 5.27 1.07 -3.12
N TRP A 30 4.30 0.19 -2.90
CA TRP A 30 3.82 -0.16 -1.56
C TRP A 30 4.25 -1.57 -1.20
N VAL A 31 4.84 -1.73 -0.02
CA VAL A 31 5.37 -2.98 0.51
C VAL A 31 4.68 -3.30 1.82
N GLU A 32 4.29 -4.56 2.01
CA GLU A 32 3.72 -5.04 3.27
C GLU A 32 4.80 -5.00 4.36
N PHE A 33 4.54 -4.28 5.44
CA PHE A 33 5.51 -4.04 6.50
C PHE A 33 5.16 -4.80 7.79
N HIS A 34 3.91 -4.69 8.23
CA HIS A 34 3.46 -5.34 9.46
C HIS A 34 2.02 -5.81 9.31
N SER A 35 1.71 -7.01 9.75
CA SER A 35 0.38 -7.60 9.61
C SER A 35 -0.03 -8.30 10.89
N GLY A 36 -1.32 -8.33 11.18
CA GLY A 36 -1.87 -9.19 12.21
C GLY A 36 -3.36 -9.44 12.02
N THR A 37 -3.90 -10.26 12.91
CA THR A 37 -5.28 -10.73 12.87
C THR A 37 -6.23 -9.73 13.50
N GLN A 38 -7.54 -9.87 13.24
CA GLN A 38 -8.59 -9.04 13.83
C GLN A 38 -8.48 -8.91 15.36
N SER A 39 -8.04 -9.96 16.06
CA SER A 39 -7.80 -9.95 17.51
C SER A 39 -6.75 -8.92 17.96
N ASN A 40 -5.80 -8.59 17.10
CA ASN A 40 -4.71 -7.64 17.36
C ASN A 40 -4.87 -6.35 16.53
N SER A 41 -6.05 -6.14 15.93
CA SER A 41 -6.31 -4.98 15.05
C SER A 41 -6.03 -3.65 15.74
N GLU A 42 -6.40 -3.51 17.01
CA GLU A 42 -6.16 -2.29 17.80
C GLU A 42 -4.67 -1.95 17.91
N GLN A 43 -3.82 -2.95 18.19
CA GLN A 43 -2.36 -2.77 18.25
C GLN A 43 -1.80 -2.34 16.88
N ILE A 44 -2.33 -2.91 15.79
CA ILE A 44 -1.92 -2.53 14.43
C ILE A 44 -2.30 -1.09 14.12
N TYR A 45 -3.51 -0.65 14.51
CA TYR A 45 -3.92 0.74 14.36
C TYR A 45 -3.07 1.71 15.19
N GLN A 46 -2.64 1.30 16.39
CA GLN A 46 -1.71 2.08 17.21
C GLN A 46 -0.36 2.23 16.52
N ILE A 47 0.25 1.14 16.02
CA ILE A 47 1.51 1.17 15.26
C ILE A 47 1.37 2.05 14.01
N TYR A 48 0.29 1.91 13.26
CA TYR A 48 0.01 2.75 12.09
C TYR A 48 -0.09 4.23 12.47
N SER A 49 -0.80 4.57 13.54
CA SER A 49 -0.94 5.96 14.00
C SER A 49 0.41 6.55 14.41
N PHE A 50 1.26 5.76 15.06
CA PHE A 50 2.60 6.16 15.47
C PHE A 50 3.51 6.42 14.27
N LEU A 51 3.54 5.50 13.30
CA LEU A 51 4.32 5.66 12.06
C LEU A 51 3.86 6.89 11.27
N LYS A 52 2.54 7.09 11.15
CA LYS A 52 1.95 8.23 10.45
C LYS A 52 2.28 9.57 11.13
N LYS A 53 2.23 9.61 12.46
CA LYS A 53 2.59 10.81 13.26
C LYS A 53 4.06 11.20 13.07
N ASN A 54 4.95 10.22 12.90
CA ASN A 54 6.37 10.42 12.63
C ASN A 54 6.69 10.64 11.13
N GLY A 55 5.66 10.87 10.31
CA GLY A 55 5.80 11.25 8.91
C GLY A 55 6.24 10.11 7.99
N VAL A 56 5.98 8.85 8.35
CA VAL A 56 6.18 7.71 7.44
C VAL A 56 4.97 7.61 6.50
N LYS A 57 5.23 7.41 5.20
CA LYS A 57 4.17 7.17 4.22
C LYS A 57 3.66 5.73 4.34
N CYS A 58 2.63 5.54 5.16
CA CYS A 58 1.99 4.25 5.40
C CYS A 58 0.49 4.27 5.10
N ARG A 59 -0.09 3.10 4.78
CA ARG A 59 -1.53 2.88 4.61
C ARG A 59 -1.92 1.55 5.24
N VAL A 60 -3.15 1.46 5.73
CA VAL A 60 -3.74 0.21 6.25
C VAL A 60 -4.55 -0.44 5.14
N LYS A 61 -4.46 -1.76 5.05
CA LYS A 61 -5.22 -2.57 4.11
C LYS A 61 -5.76 -3.80 4.82
N ASP A 62 -7.08 -3.92 4.80
CA ASP A 62 -7.75 -5.11 5.28
C ASP A 62 -7.79 -6.16 4.17
N LYS A 63 -7.20 -7.32 4.45
CA LYS A 63 -7.29 -8.50 3.58
C LYS A 63 -8.30 -9.45 4.19
N ASN A 64 -9.43 -9.61 3.50
CA ASN A 64 -10.35 -10.69 3.81
C ASN A 64 -9.73 -11.99 3.31
N GLN A 65 -9.38 -12.89 4.23
CA GLN A 65 -8.91 -14.21 3.85
C GLN A 65 -10.09 -14.97 3.18
N PRO A 66 -9.88 -15.60 2.01
CA PRO A 66 -10.95 -16.35 1.36
C PRO A 66 -11.39 -17.52 2.25
N PHE A 67 -12.69 -17.81 2.23
CA PHE A 67 -13.29 -18.90 3.00
C PHE A 67 -12.64 -20.23 2.60
N SER A 68 -11.73 -20.75 3.43
CA SER A 68 -11.26 -22.13 3.31
C SER A 68 -12.29 -23.03 3.98
N ARG A 69 -12.69 -24.13 3.34
CA ARG A 69 -13.65 -25.09 3.89
C ARG A 69 -13.21 -25.73 5.21
N MET A 70 -11.94 -25.57 5.61
CA MET A 70 -11.37 -26.02 6.89
C MET A 70 -11.35 -24.94 7.99
N GLN A 71 -11.66 -23.67 7.67
CA GLN A 71 -11.71 -22.58 8.64
C GLN A 71 -13.16 -22.26 8.99
N ASN A 72 -13.55 -22.53 10.24
CA ASN A 72 -14.89 -22.21 10.77
C ASN A 72 -15.13 -20.70 10.99
N SER A 73 -14.11 -19.85 10.86
CA SER A 73 -14.22 -18.41 10.99
C SER A 73 -13.37 -17.68 9.94
N GLN A 74 -13.94 -16.64 9.34
CA GLN A 74 -13.24 -15.77 8.40
C GLN A 74 -12.27 -14.88 9.19
N SER A 75 -10.97 -15.13 9.03
CA SER A 75 -9.94 -14.30 9.66
C SER A 75 -9.73 -13.04 8.81
N VAL A 76 -10.04 -11.86 9.35
CA VAL A 76 -9.65 -10.58 8.74
C VAL A 76 -8.20 -10.30 9.13
N ILE A 77 -7.34 -10.12 8.13
CA ILE A 77 -5.93 -9.77 8.33
C ILE A 77 -5.79 -8.28 8.05
N VAL A 78 -5.41 -7.50 9.06
CA VAL A 78 -5.12 -6.08 8.92
C VAL A 78 -3.62 -5.96 8.63
N THR A 79 -3.25 -5.32 7.52
CA THR A 79 -1.86 -5.14 7.10
C THR A 79 -1.52 -3.67 6.94
N ILE A 80 -0.39 -3.24 7.49
CA ILE A 80 0.24 -1.95 7.25
C ILE A 80 1.16 -2.10 6.04
N GLU A 81 0.87 -1.33 5.00
CA GLU A 81 1.74 -1.17 3.84
C GLU A 81 2.51 0.16 3.95
N ILE A 82 3.79 0.15 3.61
CA ILE A 82 4.68 1.32 3.64
C ILE A 82 5.20 1.59 2.24
N LYS A 83 5.43 2.87 1.93
CA LYS A 83 6.04 3.24 0.66
C LYS A 83 7.50 2.78 0.60
N LYS A 84 7.88 2.13 -0.49
CA LYS A 84 9.22 1.67 -0.79
C LYS A 84 10.21 2.82 -0.64
N GLY A 85 11.26 2.60 0.15
CA GLY A 85 12.24 3.62 0.54
C GLY A 85 12.02 4.25 1.92
N GLU A 86 10.86 4.05 2.55
CA GLU A 86 10.60 4.47 3.94
C GLU A 86 10.76 3.30 4.94
N GLU A 87 11.14 2.12 4.47
CA GLU A 87 11.24 0.87 5.24
C GLU A 87 12.23 0.98 6.40
N ASP A 88 13.43 1.54 6.16
CA ASP A 88 14.45 1.71 7.19
C ASP A 88 14.01 2.66 8.30
N LYS A 89 13.33 3.74 7.91
CA LYS A 89 12.78 4.71 8.87
C LYS A 89 11.65 4.07 9.70
N ALA A 90 10.79 3.30 9.05
CA ALA A 90 9.72 2.57 9.73
C ALA A 90 10.27 1.51 10.70
N ASN A 91 11.33 0.78 10.33
CA ASN A 91 11.97 -0.21 11.19
C ASN A 91 12.57 0.42 12.45
N ARG A 92 13.24 1.57 12.32
CA ARG A 92 13.78 2.32 13.47
C ARG A 92 12.66 2.80 14.41
N LEU A 93 11.60 3.36 13.85
CA LEU A 93 10.46 3.80 14.66
C LEU A 93 9.74 2.63 15.33
N LEU A 94 9.67 1.48 14.67
CA LEU A 94 9.07 0.28 15.25
C LEU A 94 9.93 -0.27 16.40
N SER A 95 11.27 -0.22 16.31
CA SER A 95 12.13 -0.59 17.44
C SER A 95 11.96 0.34 18.63
N ASP A 96 11.80 1.65 18.38
CA ASP A 96 11.58 2.65 19.41
C ASP A 96 10.20 2.48 20.08
N PHE A 97 9.18 2.03 19.35
CA PHE A 97 7.86 1.76 19.88
C PHE A 97 7.80 0.51 20.77
N ASN A 98 8.66 -0.48 20.50
CA ASN A 98 8.72 -1.74 21.24
C ASN A 98 9.70 -1.74 22.43
N SER A 99 10.51 -0.69 22.56
CA SER A 99 11.46 -0.49 23.68
C SER A 99 10.78 0.22 24.85
#